data_AF-A0A6N6S336-F1
#
_entry.id   AF-A0A6N6S336-F1
#
_cell.length_a   1.000
_cell.length_b   1.000
_cell.length_c   1.000
_cell.angle_alpha   90.00
_cell.angle_beta   90.00
_cell.angle_gamma   90.00
#
_symmetry.space_group_name_H-M   'P 1'
#
loop_
_entity.id
_entity.type
_entity.pdbx_description
1 polymer ?
#
loop_
_entity_poly.entity_id
_entity_poly.type
_entity_poly.pdbx_seq_one_letter_code
_entity_poly.pdbx_strand_id
1 'polypeptide(L)'
;MFFVLCIIIPEVFGDEYQIAVLVSHNESPYKEVLAGFQKTITGQKIDAKFNVFITEGARAHLPENLYSIKKIKPKVIFTVGTTPTAETLKVFNDTPIIATLILDDDMIKSAHNATGVILGFPIEVQFY
;
A
#
# COMPACT_ATOMS: atom_id res chain seq x y z
N MET A 1 -39.89 -11.78 41.41
CA MET A 1 -38.50 -12.19 41.09
C MET A 1 -38.27 -11.85 39.62
N PHE A 2 -37.64 -10.71 39.32
CA PHE A 2 -37.37 -10.26 37.95
C PHE A 2 -35.94 -10.66 37.56
N PHE A 3 -35.80 -11.51 36.54
CA PHE A 3 -34.51 -11.84 35.94
C PHE A 3 -34.22 -10.80 34.85
N VAL A 4 -33.17 -10.00 35.04
CA VAL A 4 -32.61 -9.14 33.98
C VAL A 4 -31.53 -9.95 33.26
N LEU A 5 -31.78 -10.27 31.99
CA LEU A 5 -30.81 -10.91 31.10
C LEU A 5 -29.92 -9.81 30.50
N CYS A 6 -28.76 -9.56 31.10
CA CYS A 6 -27.74 -8.70 30.49
C CYS A 6 -27.06 -9.46 29.35
N ILE A 7 -27.47 -9.22 28.11
CA ILE A 7 -26.72 -9.64 26.93
C ILE A 7 -25.49 -8.73 26.86
N ILE A 8 -24.34 -9.24 27.27
CA ILE A 8 -23.04 -8.62 26.99
C ILE A 8 -22.85 -8.80 25.49
N ILE A 9 -23.14 -7.75 24.71
CA ILE A 9 -22.72 -7.70 23.31
C ILE A 9 -21.20 -7.57 23.37
N PRO A 10 -20.41 -8.57 22.94
CA PRO A 10 -18.99 -8.36 22.81
C PRO A 10 -18.82 -7.26 21.76
N GLU A 11 -18.22 -6.13 22.13
CA GLU A 11 -17.64 -5.22 21.16
C GLU A 11 -16.63 -6.04 20.36
N VAL A 12 -17.04 -6.48 19.17
CA VAL A 12 -16.11 -6.99 18.17
C VAL A 12 -15.32 -5.77 17.75
N PHE A 13 -14.17 -5.54 18.39
CA PHE A 13 -13.12 -4.70 17.84
C PHE A 13 -12.80 -5.30 16.48
N GLY A 14 -13.35 -4.71 15.41
CA GLY A 14 -12.94 -5.07 14.06
C GLY A 14 -11.45 -4.81 13.96
N ASP A 15 -10.67 -5.83 13.61
CA ASP A 15 -9.24 -5.66 13.35
C ASP A 15 -9.06 -4.52 12.33
N GLU A 16 -8.52 -3.39 12.79
CA GLU A 16 -8.20 -2.21 11.98
C GLU A 16 -7.43 -2.66 10.73
N TYR A 17 -7.93 -2.30 9.54
CA TYR A 17 -7.42 -2.86 8.29
C TYR A 17 -6.03 -2.28 7.98
N GLN A 18 -4.98 -3.05 8.29
CA GLN A 18 -3.60 -2.61 8.12
C GLN A 18 -3.20 -2.59 6.64
N ILE A 19 -2.87 -1.40 6.14
CA ILE A 19 -2.33 -1.16 4.81
C ILE A 19 -0.88 -0.70 4.95
N ALA A 20 0.03 -1.39 4.30
CA ALA A 20 1.40 -0.92 4.15
C ALA A 20 1.50 -0.06 2.89
N VAL A 21 2.19 1.08 2.97
CA VAL A 21 2.46 1.92 1.81
C VAL A 21 3.96 2.15 1.68
N LEU A 22 4.54 1.83 0.52
CA LEU A 22 5.96 2.00 0.25
C LEU A 22 6.14 2.96 -0.93
N VAL A 23 6.78 4.10 -0.67
CA VAL A 23 6.84 5.24 -1.59
C VAL A 23 8.28 5.54 -1.96
N SER A 24 8.57 5.69 -3.26
CA SER A 24 9.93 5.89 -3.76
C SER A 24 10.51 7.23 -3.30
N HIS A 25 9.76 8.32 -3.50
CA HIS A 25 10.20 9.70 -3.28
C HIS A 25 9.26 10.49 -2.37
N ASN A 26 9.80 11.48 -1.67
CA ASN A 26 9.07 12.41 -0.81
C ASN A 26 8.71 13.72 -1.54
N GLU A 27 8.40 13.64 -2.83
CA GLU A 27 8.09 14.78 -3.69
C GLU A 27 6.63 14.78 -4.18
N SER A 28 6.20 15.88 -4.81
CA SER A 28 4.79 16.17 -5.12
C SER A 28 4.03 15.03 -5.82
N PRO A 29 4.49 14.44 -6.94
CA PRO A 29 3.73 13.39 -7.63
C PRO A 29 3.47 12.16 -6.75
N TYR A 30 4.44 11.78 -5.91
CA TYR A 30 4.32 10.63 -5.01
C TYR A 30 3.38 10.92 -3.83
N LYS A 31 3.46 12.13 -3.28
CA LYS A 31 2.58 12.61 -2.20
C LYS A 31 1.13 12.71 -2.64
N GLU A 32 0.89 13.20 -3.85
CA GLU A 32 -0.45 13.36 -4.41
C GLU A 32 -1.13 12.02 -4.63
N VAL A 33 -0.39 11.03 -5.15
CA VAL A 33 -0.88 9.66 -5.30
C VAL A 33 -1.21 9.03 -3.94
N LEU A 34 -0.32 9.16 -2.95
CA LEU A 34 -0.58 8.68 -1.59
C LEU A 34 -1.85 9.32 -1.00
N ALA A 35 -1.97 10.65 -1.10
CA ALA A 35 -3.11 11.38 -0.56
C ALA A 35 -4.43 11.00 -1.26
N GLY A 36 -4.41 10.85 -2.59
CA GLY A 36 -5.55 10.40 -3.37
C GLY A 36 -6.01 8.98 -2.99
N PHE A 37 -5.06 8.07 -2.79
CA PHE A 37 -5.35 6.72 -2.31
C PHE A 37 -5.96 6.73 -0.91
N GLN A 38 -5.34 7.41 0.06
CA GLN A 38 -5.84 7.50 1.43
C GLN A 38 -7.24 8.12 1.48
N LYS A 39 -7.48 9.21 0.73
CA LYS A 39 -8.79 9.86 0.62
C LYS A 39 -9.85 8.91 0.04
N THR A 40 -9.50 8.14 -0.98
CA THR A 40 -10.42 7.19 -1.61
C THR A 40 -10.85 6.08 -0.65
N ILE A 41 -9.90 5.47 0.06
CA ILE A 41 -10.18 4.37 0.99
C ILE A 41 -10.96 4.87 2.22
N THR A 42 -10.55 5.99 2.81
CA THR A 42 -11.27 6.58 3.95
C THR A 42 -12.70 7.01 3.57
N GLY A 43 -12.91 7.49 2.34
CA GLY A 43 -14.22 7.81 1.80
C GLY A 43 -15.17 6.61 1.68
N GLN A 44 -14.64 5.38 1.61
CA GLN A 44 -15.43 4.14 1.59
C GLN A 44 -15.88 3.69 2.99
N LYS A 45 -15.59 4.49 4.05
CA LYS A 45 -15.87 4.15 5.45
C LYS A 45 -15.19 2.85 5.92
N ILE A 46 -14.08 2.49 5.28
CA ILE A 46 -13.21 1.41 5.73
C ILE A 46 -12.33 1.96 6.85
N ASP A 47 -12.35 1.31 8.01
CA ASP A 47 -11.45 1.62 9.12
C ASP A 47 -10.06 1.05 8.82
N ALA A 48 -9.26 1.84 8.10
CA ALA A 48 -7.95 1.45 7.59
C ALA A 48 -6.83 2.28 8.21
N LYS A 49 -5.77 1.60 8.62
CA LYS A 49 -4.52 2.21 9.07
C LYS A 49 -3.44 2.12 8.02
N PHE A 50 -2.92 3.28 7.64
CA PHE A 50 -1.86 3.40 6.65
C PHE A 50 -0.51 3.50 7.35
N ASN A 51 0.34 2.50 7.15
CA ASN A 51 1.72 2.50 7.61
C ASN A 51 2.60 2.91 6.43
N VAL A 52 3.03 4.18 6.38
CA VAL A 52 3.73 4.77 5.24
C VAL A 52 5.25 4.72 5.45
N PHE A 53 5.95 4.17 4.47
CA PHE A 53 7.40 4.02 4.42
C PHE A 53 7.92 4.73 3.16
N ILE A 54 8.82 5.70 3.32
CA ILE A 54 9.42 6.45 2.20
C ILE A 54 10.87 5.99 2.02
N THR A 55 11.30 5.77 0.77
CA THR A 55 12.61 5.17 0.45
C THR A 55 13.64 6.16 -0.10
N GLU A 56 13.33 7.46 -0.15
CA GLU A 56 14.21 8.50 -0.69
C GLU A 56 15.37 8.89 0.24
N GLY A 57 16.54 9.18 -0.35
CA GLY A 57 17.69 9.76 0.35
C GLY A 57 18.76 8.75 0.77
N ALA A 58 19.86 9.27 1.33
CA ALA A 58 21.09 8.52 1.58
C ALA A 58 20.88 7.38 2.60
N ARG A 59 20.83 6.14 2.08
CA ARG A 59 20.75 4.82 2.76
C ARG A 59 19.33 4.24 2.88
N ALA A 60 18.80 3.73 1.78
CA ALA A 60 18.46 2.30 1.61
C ALA A 60 17.81 1.55 2.79
N HIS A 61 16.86 2.14 3.51
CA HIS A 61 16.04 1.42 4.49
C HIS A 61 15.04 0.47 3.83
N LEU A 62 15.11 0.21 2.52
CA LEU A 62 14.15 -0.65 1.85
C LEU A 62 14.11 -2.07 2.46
N PRO A 63 15.23 -2.74 2.77
CA PRO A 63 15.19 -4.00 3.52
C PRO A 63 14.56 -3.87 4.92
N GLU A 64 14.84 -2.78 5.64
CA GLU A 64 14.30 -2.54 6.99
C GLU A 64 12.80 -2.20 6.97
N ASN A 65 12.36 -1.46 5.95
CA ASN A 65 10.97 -1.14 5.67
C ASN A 65 10.23 -2.43 5.31
N LEU A 66 10.76 -3.25 4.41
CA LEU A 66 10.17 -4.55 4.05
C LEU A 66 10.10 -5.48 5.26
N TYR A 67 11.11 -5.48 6.13
CA TYR A 67 11.08 -6.22 7.39
C TYR A 67 10.01 -5.68 8.36
N SER A 68 9.86 -4.37 8.48
CA SER A 68 8.81 -3.73 9.28
C SER A 68 7.41 -4.03 8.72
N ILE A 69 7.26 -4.04 7.40
CA ILE A 69 6.03 -4.42 6.69
C ILE A 69 5.67 -5.88 7.00
N LYS A 70 6.63 -6.82 7.03
CA LYS A 70 6.36 -8.21 7.44
C LYS A 70 5.80 -8.31 8.85
N LYS A 71 6.27 -7.47 9.79
CA LYS A 71 5.81 -7.48 11.19
C LYS A 71 4.37 -7.02 11.35
N ILE A 72 3.95 -6.00 10.59
CA ILE A 72 2.58 -5.48 10.66
C ILE A 72 1.56 -6.36 9.95
N LYS A 73 2.01 -7.35 9.14
CA LYS A 73 1.16 -8.32 8.43
C LYS A 73 -0.02 -7.64 7.69
N PRO A 74 0.27 -6.71 6.77
CA PRO A 74 -0.77 -5.92 6.14
C PRO A 74 -1.65 -6.81 5.26
N LYS A 75 -2.91 -6.40 5.08
CA LYS A 75 -3.83 -7.09 4.18
C LYS A 75 -3.56 -6.75 2.71
N VAL A 76 -2.92 -5.62 2.45
CA VAL A 76 -2.50 -5.16 1.13
C VAL A 76 -1.28 -4.26 1.26
N ILE A 77 -0.39 -4.32 0.27
CA ILE A 77 0.76 -3.42 0.15
C ILE A 77 0.53 -2.51 -1.06
N PHE A 78 0.48 -1.20 -0.82
CA PHE A 78 0.42 -0.20 -1.87
C PHE A 78 1.83 0.33 -2.14
N THR A 79 2.26 0.27 -3.39
CA THR A 79 3.62 0.67 -3.80
C THR A 79 3.54 1.81 -4.80
N VAL A 80 4.36 2.84 -4.59
CA VAL A 80 4.40 4.05 -5.42
C VAL A 80 5.83 4.23 -5.93
N GLY A 81 6.06 3.89 -7.20
CA GLY A 81 7.37 3.89 -7.84
C GLY A 81 7.85 2.49 -8.24
N THR A 82 8.68 2.44 -9.29
CA THR A 82 9.25 1.19 -9.84
C THR A 82 10.06 0.40 -8.81
N THR A 83 11.01 1.05 -8.11
CA THR A 83 11.90 0.36 -7.16
C THR A 83 11.15 -0.23 -5.95
N PRO A 84 10.28 0.52 -5.24
CA PRO A 84 9.41 -0.06 -4.20
C PRO A 84 8.61 -1.27 -4.66
N THR A 85 8.05 -1.21 -5.88
CA THR A 85 7.26 -2.29 -6.45
C THR A 85 8.10 -3.54 -6.66
N ALA A 86 9.21 -3.40 -7.40
CA ALA A 86 10.10 -4.51 -7.73
C ALA A 86 10.64 -5.22 -6.48
N GLU A 87 11.04 -4.47 -5.46
CA GLU A 87 11.60 -5.05 -4.23
C GLU A 87 10.51 -5.68 -3.33
N THR A 88 9.29 -5.14 -3.35
CA THR A 88 8.16 -5.76 -2.65
C THR A 88 7.81 -7.12 -3.27
N LEU A 89 7.76 -7.21 -4.61
CA LEU A 89 7.45 -8.44 -5.33
C LEU A 89 8.45 -9.57 -5.05
N LYS A 90 9.72 -9.25 -4.80
CA LYS A 90 10.74 -10.25 -4.42
C LYS A 90 10.51 -10.86 -3.03
N VAL A 91 9.79 -10.15 -2.17
CA VAL A 91 9.73 -10.43 -0.73
C VAL A 91 8.37 -10.94 -0.27
N PHE A 92 7.29 -10.53 -0.96
CA PHE A 92 5.91 -10.84 -0.62
C PHE A 92 5.25 -11.58 -1.78
N ASN A 93 5.02 -12.89 -1.60
CA ASN A 93 4.39 -13.73 -2.60
C ASN A 93 2.89 -13.90 -2.37
N ASP A 94 2.42 -13.81 -1.12
CA ASP A 94 1.02 -14.12 -0.76
C ASP A 94 0.20 -12.87 -0.39
N THR A 95 0.86 -11.74 -0.17
CA THR A 95 0.17 -10.49 0.17
C THR A 95 -0.19 -9.74 -1.11
N PRO A 96 -1.46 -9.32 -1.31
CA PRO A 96 -1.83 -8.52 -2.47
C PRO A 96 -1.02 -7.22 -2.57
N ILE A 97 -0.49 -6.93 -3.76
CA ILE A 97 0.29 -5.73 -4.06
C ILE A 97 -0.45 -4.89 -5.09
N ILE A 98 -0.60 -3.59 -4.80
CA ILE A 98 -1.13 -2.60 -5.74
C ILE A 98 0.02 -1.65 -6.10
N ALA A 99 0.40 -1.63 -7.36
CA ALA A 99 1.49 -0.81 -7.90
C ALA A 99 0.99 0.43 -8.63
N THR A 100 1.70 1.54 -8.48
CA THR A 100 1.44 2.76 -9.25
C THR A 100 2.71 3.60 -9.40
N LEU A 101 2.69 4.58 -10.32
CA LEU A 101 3.87 5.34 -10.73
C LEU A 101 5.08 4.45 -11.07
N ILE A 102 4.82 3.30 -11.71
CA ILE A 102 5.87 2.43 -12.25
C ILE A 102 6.14 2.80 -13.71
N LEU A 103 7.39 2.65 -14.15
CA LEU A 103 7.83 2.99 -15.50
C LEU A 103 7.42 1.95 -16.55
N ASP A 104 7.36 0.67 -16.14
CA ASP A 104 6.92 -0.45 -16.96
C ASP A 104 6.10 -1.42 -16.10
N ASP A 105 5.26 -2.22 -16.75
CA ASP A 105 4.29 -3.11 -16.11
C ASP A 105 4.66 -4.60 -16.19
N ASP A 106 5.78 -4.92 -16.83
CA ASP A 106 6.20 -6.31 -17.04
C ASP A 106 6.44 -7.04 -15.72
N MET A 107 6.95 -6.32 -14.70
CA MET A 107 7.15 -6.89 -13.37
C MET A 107 5.84 -7.32 -12.69
N ILE A 108 4.73 -6.60 -12.90
CA ILE A 108 3.45 -6.95 -12.28
C ILE A 108 2.66 -7.96 -13.14
N LYS A 109 2.82 -7.96 -14.47
CA LYS A 109 2.20 -8.98 -15.35
C LYS A 109 2.62 -10.40 -15.00
N SER A 110 3.87 -10.56 -14.56
CA SER A 110 4.44 -11.87 -14.20
C SER A 110 4.11 -12.30 -12.76
N ALA A 111 3.57 -11.40 -11.93
CA ALA A 111 3.29 -11.65 -10.52
C ALA A 111 1.83 -12.01 -10.28
N HIS A 112 1.59 -13.16 -9.66
CA HIS A 112 0.24 -13.68 -9.40
C HIS A 112 -0.53 -12.90 -8.31
N ASN A 113 0.17 -12.15 -7.46
CA ASN A 113 -0.40 -11.40 -6.33
C ASN A 113 -0.35 -9.88 -6.54
N ALA A 114 -0.15 -9.40 -7.77
CA ALA A 114 0.03 -7.98 -8.06
C ALA A 114 -0.97 -7.44 -9.08
N THR A 115 -1.36 -6.18 -8.90
CA THR A 115 -2.11 -5.38 -9.87
C THR A 115 -1.62 -3.93 -9.81
N GLY A 116 -2.08 -3.05 -10.70
CA GLY A 116 -1.66 -1.66 -10.65
C GLY A 116 -2.46 -0.70 -11.51
N VAL A 117 -2.25 0.59 -11.22
CA VAL A 117 -2.72 1.71 -12.03
C VAL A 117 -1.50 2.42 -12.59
N ILE A 118 -1.38 2.40 -13.92
CA ILE A 118 -0.18 2.82 -14.64
C ILE A 118 -0.57 3.90 -15.62
N LEU A 119 0.20 4.97 -15.65
CA LEU A 119 0.02 6.05 -16.59
C LEU A 119 0.88 5.74 -17.81
N GLY A 120 0.24 5.21 -18.86
CA GLY A 120 0.88 5.02 -20.16
C GLY A 120 0.97 6.37 -20.89
N PHE A 121 2.02 7.14 -20.63
CA PHE A 121 2.30 8.35 -21.40
C PHE A 121 2.98 7.96 -22.72
N PRO A 122 2.44 8.38 -23.88
CA PRO A 122 3.18 8.28 -25.14
C PRO A 122 4.49 9.07 -25.00
N ILE A 123 5.57 8.57 -25.59
CA ILE A 123 6.88 9.24 -25.51
C ILE A 123 6.84 10.64 -26.12
N GLU A 124 5.92 10.86 -27.05
CA GLU A 124 5.65 12.15 -27.67
C GLU A 124 5.11 13.19 -26.68
N VAL A 125 4.51 12.77 -25.57
CA VAL A 125 3.93 13.67 -24.54
C VAL A 125 4.92 13.92 -23.38
N GLN A 126 5.93 13.06 -23.21
CA GLN A 126 6.83 13.08 -22.06
C GLN A 126 7.90 14.19 -22.11
N PHE A 127 8.23 14.70 -23.29
CA PHE A 127 9.31 15.68 -23.50
C PHE A 127 8.81 17.04 -24.03
N TYR A 128 7.51 17.29 -23.99
CA TYR A 128 6.92 18.58 -24.36
C TYR A 128 6.77 19.53 -23.17
#